data_AF-A0A2E8S559-F1
#
_entry.id   AF-A0A2E8S559-F1
#
_cell.length_a   1.000
_cell.length_b   1.000
_cell.length_c   1.000
_cell.angle_alpha   90.00
_cell.angle_beta   90.00
_cell.angle_gamma   90.00
#
_symmetry.space_group_name_H-M   'P 1'
#
loop_
_entity.id
_entity.type
_entity.pdbx_description
1 polymer ?
#
loop_
_entity_poly.entity_id
_entity_poly.type
_entity_poly.pdbx_seq_one_letter_code
_entity_poly.pdbx_strand_id
1 'polypeptide(L)'
;MSGKFGIAFQGHIVDHFENGFVIYSKHFDNNTPVFGPDVDFTCLVASGLHYLKVKNLSIHTDIEGIDKDVISSMGFNFTSSPQQADYIINTTMDACVSFSPSGETFQPSTLGPQANTELLNEIQQAWEKELASVSQGAFVSREQYIRSLDQRINLKAQKEDNSSIWPMNYHQNQSETTQLEPNGKIVSWTKTTAAGSPSEFAFRSPILGGLTTVLIQFEKGTIGTFLMVDDHQHPVSINDEVELVIRRIYGQDGWIRYGLKAIPLKE
;
A
#
# COMPACT_ATOMS: atom_id res chain seq x y z
N MET A 1 -29.32 -16.90 10.39
CA MET A 1 -28.56 -15.96 9.56
C MET A 1 -27.30 -15.58 10.35
N SER A 2 -26.21 -16.31 10.17
CA SER A 2 -24.91 -15.88 10.68
C SER A 2 -24.45 -14.71 9.81
N GLY A 3 -24.31 -13.52 10.39
CA GLY A 3 -23.83 -12.36 9.65
C GLY A 3 -22.50 -12.70 8.97
N LYS A 4 -22.41 -12.44 7.66
CA LYS A 4 -21.11 -12.37 6.99
C LYS A 4 -20.45 -11.11 7.54
N PHE A 5 -19.47 -11.28 8.41
CA PHE A 5 -18.63 -10.17 8.86
C PHE A 5 -17.39 -10.17 7.98
N GLY A 6 -17.13 -9.03 7.34
CA GLY A 6 -15.92 -8.81 6.56
C GLY A 6 -14.69 -8.90 7.45
N ILE A 7 -13.63 -9.44 6.87
CA ILE A 7 -12.36 -9.66 7.55
C ILE A 7 -11.51 -8.42 7.34
N ALA A 8 -11.06 -7.79 8.44
CA ALA A 8 -10.07 -6.72 8.37
C ALA A 8 -8.73 -7.29 7.88
N PHE A 9 -8.15 -6.69 6.84
CA PHE A 9 -6.88 -7.12 6.26
C PHE A 9 -6.12 -5.94 5.67
N GLN A 10 -4.89 -5.69 6.11
CA GLN A 10 -4.02 -4.62 5.61
C GLN A 10 -4.68 -3.23 5.52
N GLY A 11 -5.59 -2.91 6.45
CA GLY A 11 -6.34 -1.64 6.48
C GLY A 11 -7.56 -1.59 5.55
N HIS A 12 -7.96 -2.73 5.01
CA HIS A 12 -9.11 -2.92 4.13
C HIS A 12 -10.07 -3.96 4.73
N ILE A 13 -11.21 -4.17 4.07
CA ILE A 13 -12.19 -5.18 4.42
C ILE A 13 -12.28 -6.20 3.29
N VAL A 14 -12.33 -7.49 3.64
CA VAL A 14 -12.45 -8.60 2.69
C VAL A 14 -13.71 -9.41 2.98
N ASP A 15 -14.57 -9.57 1.97
CA ASP A 15 -15.74 -10.47 2.03
C ASP A 15 -15.55 -11.67 1.11
N HIS A 16 -15.91 -12.86 1.60
CA HIS A 16 -15.77 -14.13 0.89
C HIS A 16 -17.06 -14.59 0.20
N PHE A 17 -16.86 -15.16 -0.98
CA PHE A 17 -17.88 -15.77 -1.82
C PHE A 17 -17.39 -17.14 -2.29
N GLU A 18 -18.28 -17.94 -2.88
CA GLU A 18 -17.96 -19.31 -3.30
C GLU A 18 -16.86 -19.36 -4.36
N ASN A 19 -16.88 -18.41 -5.32
CA ASN A 19 -15.96 -18.34 -6.45
C ASN A 19 -14.98 -17.16 -6.39
N GLY A 20 -14.68 -16.66 -5.19
CA GLY A 20 -13.76 -15.54 -5.05
C GLY A 20 -14.00 -14.70 -3.80
N PHE A 21 -13.44 -13.49 -3.82
CA PHE A 21 -13.62 -12.52 -2.76
C PHE A 21 -13.64 -11.11 -3.33
N VAL A 22 -14.09 -10.17 -2.50
CA VAL A 22 -13.96 -8.73 -2.77
C VAL A 22 -13.19 -8.09 -1.64
N ILE A 23 -12.23 -7.25 -2.00
CA ILE A 23 -11.48 -6.40 -1.09
C ILE A 23 -11.83 -4.94 -1.37
N TYR A 24 -12.13 -4.17 -0.33
CA TYR A 24 -12.59 -2.80 -0.45
C TYR A 24 -12.08 -1.92 0.70
N SER A 25 -12.06 -0.62 0.46
CA SER A 25 -11.67 0.38 1.45
C SER A 25 -12.58 0.31 2.69
N LYS A 26 -12.00 0.58 3.86
CA LYS A 26 -12.75 0.68 5.12
C LYS A 26 -13.52 1.98 5.29
N HIS A 27 -13.31 2.96 4.41
CA HIS A 27 -13.97 4.27 4.46
C HIS A 27 -15.25 4.26 3.62
N PHE A 28 -16.35 4.79 4.18
CA PHE A 28 -17.66 4.77 3.53
C PHE A 28 -18.23 6.16 3.35
N ASP A 29 -18.85 6.44 2.20
CA ASP A 29 -19.76 7.56 2.03
C ASP A 29 -21.15 7.04 1.63
N ASN A 30 -22.17 7.31 2.45
CA ASN A 30 -23.54 6.87 2.21
C ASN A 30 -23.64 5.35 1.89
N ASN A 31 -23.01 4.53 2.73
CA ASN A 31 -22.92 3.06 2.59
C ASN A 31 -22.15 2.56 1.34
N THR A 32 -21.47 3.44 0.62
CA THR A 32 -20.62 3.05 -0.52
C THR A 32 -19.15 3.19 -0.12
N PRO A 33 -18.29 2.17 -0.36
CA PRO A 33 -16.86 2.32 -0.13
C PRO A 33 -16.27 3.47 -0.95
N VAL A 34 -15.38 4.24 -0.32
CA VAL A 34 -14.62 5.33 -0.96
C VAL A 34 -13.14 5.17 -0.62
N PHE A 35 -12.26 5.71 -1.46
CA PHE A 35 -10.82 5.58 -1.23
C PHE A 35 -10.40 6.31 0.06
N GLY A 36 -9.55 5.65 0.85
CA GLY A 36 -8.86 6.29 1.97
C GLY A 36 -7.75 7.23 1.52
N PRO A 37 -7.14 8.00 2.44
CA PRO A 37 -6.19 9.05 2.11
C PRO A 37 -5.00 8.60 1.26
N ASP A 38 -4.47 7.40 1.49
CA ASP A 38 -3.31 6.86 0.77
C ASP A 38 -3.63 5.67 -0.14
N VAL A 39 -4.91 5.40 -0.40
CA VAL A 39 -5.40 4.18 -1.06
C VAL A 39 -5.93 4.49 -2.45
N ASP A 40 -5.66 3.60 -3.40
CA ASP A 40 -6.24 3.55 -4.74
C ASP A 40 -6.40 2.08 -5.21
N PHE A 41 -6.73 1.86 -6.48
CA PHE A 41 -6.85 0.51 -7.04
C PHE A 41 -5.56 -0.31 -6.95
N THR A 42 -4.38 0.29 -7.17
CA THR A 42 -3.10 -0.40 -7.01
C THR A 42 -2.95 -0.94 -5.60
N CYS A 43 -3.31 -0.16 -4.58
CA CYS A 43 -3.23 -0.57 -3.17
C CYS A 43 -4.20 -1.72 -2.84
N LEU A 44 -5.44 -1.65 -3.34
CA LEU A 44 -6.44 -2.70 -3.14
C LEU A 44 -6.05 -4.00 -3.85
N VAL A 45 -5.57 -3.89 -5.10
CA VAL A 45 -5.11 -5.04 -5.88
C VAL A 45 -3.90 -5.69 -5.19
N ALA A 46 -2.91 -4.91 -4.78
CA ALA A 46 -1.75 -5.42 -4.05
C ALA A 46 -2.15 -6.16 -2.77
N SER A 47 -3.06 -5.58 -1.99
CA SER A 47 -3.55 -6.22 -0.76
C SER A 47 -4.36 -7.49 -1.05
N GLY A 48 -5.20 -7.51 -2.09
CA GLY A 48 -5.93 -8.70 -2.51
C GLY A 48 -5.00 -9.83 -2.98
N LEU A 49 -3.91 -9.49 -3.67
CA LEU A 49 -2.89 -10.45 -4.09
C LEU A 49 -2.11 -11.02 -2.90
N HIS A 50 -1.78 -10.20 -1.89
CA HIS A 50 -1.24 -10.70 -0.62
C HIS A 50 -2.23 -11.61 0.09
N TYR A 51 -3.53 -11.27 0.06
CA TYR A 51 -4.59 -12.04 0.69
C TYR A 51 -4.73 -13.47 0.12
N LEU A 52 -4.47 -13.65 -1.18
CA LEU A 52 -4.43 -14.97 -1.82
C LEU A 52 -3.38 -15.91 -1.20
N LYS A 53 -2.31 -15.37 -0.58
CA LYS A 53 -1.17 -16.13 -0.01
C LYS A 53 -0.49 -17.07 -1.01
N VAL A 54 -0.65 -16.83 -2.31
CA VAL A 54 -0.01 -17.58 -3.40
C VAL A 54 0.83 -16.61 -4.23
N LYS A 55 2.03 -17.04 -4.61
CA LYS A 55 2.96 -16.29 -5.47
C LYS A 55 2.93 -16.84 -6.90
N ASN A 56 3.40 -16.04 -7.86
CA ASN A 56 3.56 -16.43 -9.27
C ASN A 56 2.24 -16.76 -9.98
N LEU A 57 1.14 -16.14 -9.57
CA LEU A 57 -0.12 -16.23 -10.30
C LEU A 57 -0.10 -15.31 -11.52
N SER A 58 -0.74 -15.78 -12.58
CA SER A 58 -1.08 -15.01 -13.76
C SER A 58 -2.41 -14.32 -13.52
N ILE A 59 -2.48 -13.01 -13.73
CA ILE A 59 -3.67 -12.19 -13.47
C ILE A 59 -4.08 -11.43 -14.72
N HIS A 60 -5.38 -11.19 -14.86
CA HIS A 60 -5.93 -10.32 -15.88
C HIS A 60 -6.78 -9.24 -15.23
N THR A 61 -6.69 -8.01 -15.73
CA THR A 61 -7.49 -6.89 -15.26
C THR A 61 -7.59 -5.84 -16.36
N ASP A 62 -8.81 -5.32 -16.53
CA ASP A 62 -9.10 -4.16 -17.38
C ASP A 62 -9.27 -2.87 -16.56
N ILE A 63 -9.00 -2.92 -15.25
CA ILE A 63 -9.09 -1.75 -14.37
C ILE A 63 -8.00 -0.75 -14.76
N GLU A 64 -8.43 0.46 -15.11
CA GLU A 64 -7.51 1.56 -15.43
C GLU A 64 -6.84 2.10 -14.16
N GLY A 65 -5.65 2.71 -14.33
CA GLY A 65 -4.93 3.36 -13.24
C GLY A 65 -4.15 2.44 -12.30
N ILE A 66 -4.13 1.12 -12.52
CA ILE A 66 -3.25 0.20 -11.78
C ILE A 66 -1.80 0.37 -12.24
N ASP A 67 -0.88 0.53 -11.28
CA ASP A 67 0.56 0.48 -11.55
C ASP A 67 1.03 -0.97 -11.73
N LYS A 68 1.14 -1.39 -12.99
CA LYS A 68 1.57 -2.75 -13.35
C LYS A 68 3.01 -3.05 -12.96
N ASP A 69 3.89 -2.05 -12.88
CA ASP A 69 5.30 -2.25 -12.48
C ASP A 69 5.36 -2.65 -10.99
N VAL A 70 4.54 -2.00 -10.15
CA VAL A 70 4.41 -2.34 -8.72
C VAL A 70 3.86 -3.75 -8.54
N ILE A 71 2.73 -4.07 -9.19
CA ILE A 71 2.12 -5.41 -9.06
C ILE A 71 3.05 -6.50 -9.61
N SER A 72 3.75 -6.25 -10.71
CA SER A 72 4.71 -7.21 -11.25
C SER A 72 5.90 -7.42 -10.32
N SER A 73 6.36 -6.37 -9.62
CA SER A 73 7.44 -6.48 -8.65
C SER A 73 7.10 -7.42 -7.49
N MET A 74 5.81 -7.58 -7.14
CA MET A 74 5.34 -8.52 -6.11
C MET A 74 5.39 -9.99 -6.57
N GLY A 75 5.77 -10.26 -7.82
CA GLY A 75 5.88 -11.60 -8.39
C GLY A 75 4.61 -12.10 -9.09
N PHE A 76 3.76 -11.19 -9.58
CA PHE A 76 2.56 -11.53 -10.36
C PHE A 76 2.76 -11.13 -11.82
N ASN A 77 2.14 -11.87 -12.74
CA ASN A 77 2.28 -11.60 -14.17
C ASN A 77 0.94 -11.21 -14.77
N PHE A 78 0.91 -10.14 -15.58
CA PHE A 78 -0.29 -9.76 -16.31
C PHE A 78 -0.43 -10.58 -17.59
N THR A 79 -1.61 -11.12 -17.85
CA THR A 79 -1.95 -11.77 -19.11
C THR A 79 -2.75 -10.84 -20.00
N SER A 80 -2.57 -11.00 -21.31
CA SER A 80 -3.30 -10.21 -22.32
C SER A 80 -4.75 -10.66 -22.50
N SER A 81 -5.13 -11.81 -21.93
CA SER A 81 -6.45 -12.43 -22.11
C SER A 81 -6.93 -13.06 -20.80
N PRO A 82 -8.23 -12.90 -20.44
CA PRO A 82 -8.81 -13.50 -19.24
C PRO A 82 -8.64 -15.02 -19.18
N GLN A 83 -8.69 -15.70 -20.32
CA GLN A 83 -8.63 -17.17 -20.41
C GLN A 83 -7.26 -17.75 -20.02
N GLN A 84 -6.23 -16.92 -19.96
CA GLN A 84 -4.86 -17.31 -19.59
C GLN A 84 -4.54 -16.98 -18.13
N ALA A 85 -5.44 -16.29 -17.43
CA ALA A 85 -5.22 -15.87 -16.05
C ALA A 85 -5.74 -16.92 -15.06
N ASP A 86 -5.02 -17.05 -13.94
CA ASP A 86 -5.49 -17.78 -12.76
C ASP A 86 -6.61 -17.00 -12.06
N TYR A 87 -6.51 -15.67 -12.05
CA TYR A 87 -7.51 -14.75 -11.50
C TYR A 87 -7.79 -13.60 -12.45
N ILE A 88 -9.07 -13.30 -12.61
CA ILE A 88 -9.55 -12.09 -13.25
C ILE A 88 -9.93 -11.11 -12.12
N ILE A 89 -9.36 -9.91 -12.19
CA ILE A 89 -9.50 -8.85 -11.19
C ILE A 89 -10.35 -7.74 -11.81
N ASN A 90 -11.56 -7.58 -11.28
CA ASN A 90 -12.57 -6.67 -11.80
C ASN A 90 -13.07 -5.71 -10.72
N THR A 91 -13.66 -4.61 -11.17
CA THR A 91 -14.34 -3.65 -10.30
C THR A 91 -15.69 -3.26 -10.89
N THR A 92 -16.64 -2.92 -10.03
CA THR A 92 -17.95 -2.35 -10.42
C THR A 92 -18.16 -0.94 -9.85
N MET A 93 -17.28 -0.50 -8.95
CA MET A 93 -17.33 0.79 -8.30
C MET A 93 -15.97 1.13 -7.69
N ASP A 94 -15.72 2.42 -7.49
CA ASP A 94 -14.49 2.89 -6.86
C ASP A 94 -14.28 2.25 -5.48
N ALA A 95 -13.01 2.16 -5.09
CA ALA A 95 -12.59 1.62 -3.80
C ALA A 95 -13.03 0.18 -3.49
N CYS A 96 -13.34 -0.61 -4.53
CA CYS A 96 -13.77 -2.00 -4.45
C CYS A 96 -13.15 -2.83 -5.57
N VAL A 97 -12.58 -4.00 -5.24
CA VAL A 97 -11.93 -4.89 -6.21
C VAL A 97 -12.32 -6.35 -5.93
N SER A 98 -12.87 -7.00 -6.94
CA SER A 98 -13.24 -8.42 -6.93
C SER A 98 -12.12 -9.27 -7.54
N PHE A 99 -11.84 -10.40 -6.90
CA PHE A 99 -10.91 -11.41 -7.36
C PHE A 99 -11.67 -12.70 -7.61
N SER A 100 -11.73 -13.16 -8.86
CA SER A 100 -12.42 -14.40 -9.22
C SER A 100 -11.72 -15.12 -10.38
N PRO A 101 -11.56 -16.45 -10.33
CA PRO A 101 -11.08 -17.23 -11.48
C PRO A 101 -12.00 -17.12 -12.71
N SER A 102 -13.29 -16.85 -12.52
CA SER A 102 -14.27 -16.71 -13.62
C SER A 102 -14.51 -15.25 -14.03
N GLY A 103 -13.95 -14.27 -13.30
CA GLY A 103 -14.19 -12.84 -13.51
C GLY A 103 -15.50 -12.33 -12.92
N GLU A 104 -16.15 -13.12 -12.05
CA GLU A 104 -17.32 -12.68 -11.29
C GLU A 104 -17.00 -11.44 -10.44
N THR A 105 -17.97 -10.54 -10.33
CA THR A 105 -17.88 -9.35 -9.48
C THR A 105 -18.77 -9.53 -8.26
N PHE A 106 -18.28 -9.11 -7.11
CA PHE A 106 -19.00 -9.24 -5.85
C PHE A 106 -19.24 -7.87 -5.23
N GLN A 107 -20.36 -7.75 -4.52
CA GLN A 107 -20.73 -6.54 -3.81
C GLN A 107 -20.27 -6.62 -2.35
N PRO A 108 -19.67 -5.54 -1.81
CA PRO A 108 -19.40 -5.41 -0.38
C PRO A 108 -20.67 -5.66 0.45
N SER A 109 -20.53 -6.45 1.50
CA SER A 109 -21.62 -6.80 2.42
C SER A 109 -21.44 -6.20 3.81
N THR A 110 -20.22 -5.81 4.16
CA THR A 110 -19.91 -5.17 5.46
C THR A 110 -19.94 -3.66 5.31
N LEU A 111 -20.70 -3.00 6.21
CA LEU A 111 -20.68 -1.55 6.33
C LEU A 111 -19.47 -1.13 7.19
N GLY A 112 -18.82 -0.03 6.82
CA GLY A 112 -17.77 0.60 7.61
C GLY A 112 -18.17 1.98 8.14
N PRO A 113 -17.26 2.64 8.88
CA PRO A 113 -17.50 3.97 9.41
C PRO A 113 -17.69 5.00 8.28
N GLN A 114 -18.63 5.92 8.49
CA GLN A 114 -18.82 7.07 7.61
C GLN A 114 -17.55 7.92 7.61
N ALA A 115 -17.01 8.15 6.43
CA ALA A 115 -15.85 8.97 6.19
C ALA A 115 -16.19 10.46 6.29
N ASN A 116 -15.18 11.26 6.59
CA ASN A 116 -15.26 12.70 6.40
C ASN A 116 -15.05 13.01 4.91
N THR A 117 -16.13 13.15 4.17
CA THR A 117 -16.11 13.38 2.71
C THR A 117 -15.39 14.68 2.34
N GLU A 118 -15.49 15.73 3.16
CA GLU A 118 -14.78 16.99 2.93
C GLU A 118 -13.26 16.78 3.01
N LEU A 119 -12.79 16.12 4.07
CA LEU A 119 -11.38 15.78 4.24
C LEU A 119 -10.85 14.91 3.09
N LEU A 120 -11.61 13.88 2.68
CA LEU A 120 -11.19 13.01 1.57
C LEU A 120 -11.12 13.76 0.24
N ASN A 121 -12.05 14.69 -0.02
CA ASN A 121 -12.00 15.54 -1.19
C ASN A 121 -10.78 16.48 -1.18
N GLU A 122 -10.44 17.07 -0.03
CA GLU A 122 -9.23 17.88 0.12
C GLU A 122 -7.96 17.05 -0.15
N ILE A 123 -7.90 15.82 0.38
CA ILE A 123 -6.78 14.91 0.15
C ILE A 123 -6.67 14.52 -1.33
N GLN A 124 -7.79 14.24 -2.00
CA GLN A 124 -7.79 13.92 -3.42
C GLN A 124 -7.27 15.09 -4.27
N GLN A 125 -7.73 16.32 -3.99
CA GLN A 125 -7.21 17.52 -4.65
C GLN A 125 -5.72 17.75 -4.36
N ALA A 126 -5.26 17.42 -3.15
CA ALA A 126 -3.85 17.49 -2.81
C ALA A 126 -3.01 16.46 -3.58
N TRP A 127 -3.50 15.25 -3.79
CA TRP A 127 -2.87 14.25 -4.66
C TRP A 127 -2.74 14.73 -6.10
N GLU A 128 -3.78 15.35 -6.66
CA GLU A 128 -3.74 15.92 -8.01
C GLU A 128 -2.66 17.01 -8.14
N LYS A 129 -2.53 17.87 -7.11
CA LYS A 129 -1.47 18.89 -7.05
C LYS A 129 -0.07 18.28 -6.89
N GLU A 130 0.09 17.28 -6.03
CA GLU A 130 1.35 16.54 -5.87
C GLU A 130 1.77 15.88 -7.20
N LEU A 131 0.85 15.20 -7.87
CA LEU A 131 1.07 14.60 -9.19
C LEU A 131 1.55 15.60 -10.23
N ALA A 132 0.96 16.80 -10.27
CA ALA A 132 1.36 17.86 -11.19
C ALA A 132 2.64 18.60 -10.78
N SER A 133 3.17 18.33 -9.58
CA SER A 133 4.33 19.04 -9.04
C SER A 133 5.65 18.46 -9.57
N VAL A 134 6.67 19.33 -9.58
CA VAL A 134 8.05 19.00 -9.90
C VAL A 134 8.89 19.01 -8.63
N SER A 135 9.83 18.07 -8.48
CA SER A 135 10.68 18.00 -7.29
C SER A 135 11.40 19.32 -7.04
N GLN A 136 11.36 19.80 -5.79
CA GLN A 136 12.17 20.92 -5.31
C GLN A 136 13.31 20.46 -4.39
N GLY A 137 13.55 19.14 -4.32
CA GLY A 137 14.45 18.52 -3.36
C GLY A 137 15.14 17.28 -3.92
N ALA A 138 15.24 16.21 -3.11
CA ALA A 138 15.82 14.96 -3.55
C ALA A 138 14.97 14.34 -4.67
N PHE A 139 15.58 14.13 -5.83
CA PHE A 139 14.91 13.60 -7.01
C PHE A 139 15.25 12.13 -7.24
N VAL A 140 14.23 11.30 -7.44
CA VAL A 140 14.38 9.89 -7.83
C VAL A 140 13.72 9.71 -9.19
N SER A 141 14.48 9.41 -10.25
CA SER A 141 13.91 9.17 -11.58
C SER A 141 12.96 7.96 -11.60
N ARG A 142 12.10 7.87 -12.60
CA ARG A 142 11.17 6.74 -12.77
C ARG A 142 11.93 5.42 -12.89
N GLU A 143 13.01 5.41 -13.67
CA GLU A 143 13.85 4.23 -13.88
C GLU A 143 14.52 3.79 -12.59
N GLN A 144 15.02 4.73 -11.78
CA GLN A 144 15.63 4.41 -10.50
C GLN A 144 14.61 3.84 -9.51
N TYR A 145 13.39 4.38 -9.51
CA TYR A 145 12.30 3.83 -8.73
C TYR A 145 11.95 2.41 -9.14
N ILE A 146 11.69 2.18 -10.43
CA ILE A 146 11.36 0.85 -10.99
C ILE A 146 12.46 -0.17 -10.64
N ARG A 147 13.74 0.19 -10.82
CA ARG A 147 14.87 -0.69 -10.47
C ARG A 147 14.92 -1.05 -8.99
N SER A 148 14.36 -0.21 -8.13
CA SER A 148 14.33 -0.41 -6.68
C SER A 148 13.04 -1.05 -6.17
N LEU A 149 12.04 -1.29 -7.02
CA LEU A 149 10.74 -1.82 -6.60
C LEU A 149 10.87 -3.16 -5.88
N ASP A 150 11.59 -4.12 -6.47
CA ASP A 150 11.77 -5.46 -5.87
C ASP A 150 12.26 -5.39 -4.42
N GLN A 151 13.28 -4.57 -4.14
CA GLN A 151 13.79 -4.44 -2.77
C GLN A 151 12.87 -3.67 -1.84
N ARG A 152 12.17 -2.64 -2.34
CA ARG A 152 11.33 -1.76 -1.52
C ARG A 152 9.99 -2.40 -1.18
N ILE A 153 9.38 -3.07 -2.15
CA ILE A 153 8.04 -3.67 -2.03
C ILE A 153 8.14 -5.06 -1.38
N ASN A 154 9.12 -5.87 -1.75
CA ASN A 154 9.27 -7.22 -1.18
C ASN A 154 10.15 -7.28 0.07
N LEU A 155 10.64 -6.14 0.56
CA LEU A 155 11.61 -6.06 1.67
C LEU A 155 12.83 -6.97 1.46
N LYS A 156 13.30 -7.05 0.21
CA LYS A 156 14.47 -7.86 -0.14
C LYS A 156 15.73 -7.15 0.36
N ALA A 157 16.38 -7.80 1.32
CA ALA A 157 17.56 -7.31 1.99
C ALA A 157 18.80 -8.12 1.57
N GLN A 158 19.96 -7.51 1.73
CA GLN A 158 21.24 -8.18 1.64
C GLN A 158 21.46 -8.96 2.93
N LYS A 159 21.80 -10.24 2.79
CA LYS A 159 22.11 -11.12 3.92
C LYS A 159 23.56 -10.89 4.34
N GLU A 160 23.76 -10.75 5.65
CA GLU A 160 25.05 -10.76 6.33
C GLU A 160 25.06 -11.93 7.33
N ASP A 161 26.24 -12.32 7.83
CA ASP A 161 26.40 -13.52 8.68
C ASP A 161 25.42 -13.55 9.88
N ASN A 162 25.22 -12.40 10.53
CA ASN A 162 24.36 -12.26 11.71
C ASN A 162 23.37 -11.09 11.61
N SER A 163 23.16 -10.54 10.41
CA SER A 163 22.27 -9.39 10.21
C SER A 163 21.77 -9.30 8.78
N SER A 164 21.03 -8.24 8.48
CA SER A 164 20.62 -7.91 7.13
C SER A 164 20.71 -6.42 6.88
N ILE A 165 21.08 -6.05 5.65
CA ILE A 165 21.18 -4.66 5.20
C ILE A 165 20.01 -4.38 4.27
N TRP A 166 19.20 -3.39 4.63
CA TRP A 166 18.09 -2.90 3.82
C TRP A 166 18.02 -1.38 3.93
N PRO A 167 17.93 -0.62 2.82
CA PRO A 167 18.01 -1.05 1.42
C PRO A 167 19.35 -1.72 1.06
N MET A 168 19.38 -2.56 0.02
CA MET A 168 20.60 -3.29 -0.39
C MET A 168 21.71 -2.34 -0.88
N ASN A 169 22.97 -2.65 -0.55
CA ASN A 169 24.12 -1.90 -1.03
C ASN A 169 24.76 -2.61 -2.24
N TYR A 170 24.37 -2.21 -3.45
CA TYR A 170 24.85 -2.82 -4.70
C TYR A 170 26.36 -2.59 -5.00
N HIS A 171 27.11 -1.88 -4.15
CA HIS A 171 28.55 -1.70 -4.31
C HIS A 171 29.38 -2.92 -3.89
N GLN A 172 28.78 -3.89 -3.20
CA GLN A 172 29.44 -5.14 -2.82
C GLN A 172 28.92 -6.29 -3.71
N ASN A 173 29.83 -7.16 -4.17
CA ASN A 173 29.52 -8.28 -5.06
C ASN A 173 28.31 -9.09 -4.59
N GLN A 174 27.50 -9.54 -5.57
CA GLN A 174 26.29 -10.38 -5.46
C GLN A 174 26.16 -11.09 -4.11
N SER A 175 25.64 -10.35 -3.13
CA SER A 175 25.44 -10.86 -1.79
C SER A 175 24.19 -11.73 -1.81
N GLU A 176 24.21 -12.82 -1.05
CA GLU A 176 22.98 -13.59 -0.82
C GLU A 176 21.86 -12.64 -0.37
N THR A 177 20.64 -12.89 -0.83
CA THR A 177 19.49 -12.06 -0.44
C THR A 177 18.62 -12.81 0.55
N THR A 178 17.98 -12.06 1.44
CA THR A 178 16.98 -12.57 2.37
C THR A 178 15.76 -11.66 2.30
N GLN A 179 14.57 -12.23 2.52
CA GLN A 179 13.34 -11.45 2.63
C GLN A 179 13.14 -11.10 4.11
N LEU A 180 12.89 -9.83 4.42
CA LEU A 180 12.42 -9.43 5.74
C LEU A 180 10.92 -9.67 5.81
N GLU A 181 10.44 -10.13 6.96
CA GLU A 181 9.01 -10.18 7.22
C GLU A 181 8.43 -8.76 7.23
N PRO A 182 7.20 -8.55 6.75
CA PRO A 182 6.58 -7.24 6.70
C PRO A 182 6.10 -6.75 8.07
N ASN A 183 6.51 -7.39 9.17
CA ASN A 183 6.13 -7.01 10.53
C ASN A 183 7.34 -6.53 11.32
N GLY A 184 7.09 -5.62 12.27
CA GLY A 184 8.14 -5.11 13.15
C GLY A 184 7.58 -4.31 14.31
N LYS A 185 8.50 -3.71 15.08
CA LYS A 185 8.17 -2.86 16.23
C LYS A 185 8.69 -1.45 16.02
N ILE A 186 7.89 -0.47 16.41
CA ILE A 186 8.31 0.93 16.38
C ILE A 186 9.37 1.15 17.46
N VAL A 187 10.57 1.59 17.08
CA VAL A 187 11.65 1.91 18.03
C VAL A 187 11.80 3.41 18.28
N SER A 188 11.30 4.23 17.36
CA SER A 188 11.24 5.69 17.49
C SER A 188 10.26 6.25 16.46
N TRP A 189 9.76 7.46 16.68
CA TRP A 189 8.88 8.14 15.74
C TRP A 189 9.00 9.66 15.86
N THR A 190 8.59 10.35 14.81
CA THR A 190 8.43 11.81 14.78
C THR A 190 7.22 12.18 13.93
N LYS A 191 6.57 13.31 14.24
CA LYS A 191 5.53 13.90 13.40
C LYS A 191 6.04 15.21 12.83
N THR A 192 6.21 15.25 11.51
CA THR A 192 6.67 16.44 10.80
C THR A 192 5.46 17.28 10.41
N THR A 193 5.27 18.41 11.09
CA THR A 193 4.21 19.37 10.75
C THR A 193 4.50 20.11 9.44
N ALA A 194 3.47 20.70 8.83
CA ALA A 194 3.50 21.39 7.54
C ALA A 194 4.74 22.26 7.26
N ALA A 195 5.20 23.07 8.23
CA ALA A 195 6.33 23.98 8.03
C ALA A 195 7.69 23.27 7.82
N GLY A 196 7.80 21.98 8.17
CA GLY A 196 9.01 21.17 8.01
C GLY A 196 8.86 20.01 7.02
N SER A 197 7.71 19.86 6.38
CA SER A 197 7.47 18.76 5.44
C SER A 197 8.24 18.98 4.14
N PRO A 198 8.91 17.94 3.61
CA PRO A 198 9.50 17.99 2.28
C PRO A 198 8.48 18.39 1.20
N SER A 199 8.96 18.97 0.11
CA SER A 199 8.12 19.54 -0.96
C SER A 199 7.12 18.55 -1.55
N GLU A 200 7.50 17.28 -1.64
CA GLU A 200 6.68 16.18 -2.18
C GLU A 200 5.47 15.82 -1.30
N PHE A 201 5.42 16.35 -0.06
CA PHE A 201 4.32 16.15 0.89
C PHE A 201 3.64 17.47 1.28
N ALA A 202 4.03 18.59 0.66
CA ALA A 202 3.66 19.92 1.12
C ALA A 202 2.16 20.21 1.01
N PHE A 203 1.44 19.53 0.11
CA PHE A 203 0.01 19.72 -0.07
C PHE A 203 -0.82 18.90 0.91
N ARG A 204 -0.44 17.64 1.17
CA ARG A 204 -1.18 16.78 2.09
C ARG A 204 -0.84 17.02 3.56
N SER A 205 0.42 17.35 3.88
CA SER A 205 0.86 17.53 5.28
C SER A 205 0.00 18.55 6.07
N PRO A 206 -0.38 19.73 5.55
CA PRO A 206 -1.27 20.65 6.25
C PRO A 206 -2.66 20.07 6.54
N ILE A 207 -3.23 19.34 5.59
CA ILE A 207 -4.57 18.73 5.69
C ILE A 207 -4.58 17.63 6.77
N LEU A 208 -3.48 16.90 6.85
CA LEU A 208 -3.20 15.82 7.80
C LEU A 208 -2.68 16.33 9.17
N GLY A 209 -2.42 17.62 9.30
CA GLY A 209 -1.79 18.17 10.52
C GLY A 209 -0.36 17.65 10.76
N GLY A 210 0.31 17.20 9.71
CA GLY A 210 1.66 16.65 9.69
C GLY A 210 1.71 15.18 9.26
N LEU A 211 2.89 14.70 8.88
CA LEU A 211 3.12 13.30 8.54
C LEU A 211 3.87 12.59 9.66
N THR A 212 3.38 11.42 10.06
CA THR A 212 4.04 10.59 11.07
C THR A 212 5.02 9.62 10.42
N THR A 213 6.30 9.76 10.77
CA THR A 213 7.40 8.90 10.35
C THR A 213 7.87 8.04 11.51
N VAL A 214 8.03 6.74 11.27
CA VAL A 214 8.42 5.74 12.26
C VAL A 214 9.70 5.04 11.86
N LEU A 215 10.55 4.74 12.84
CA LEU A 215 11.63 3.76 12.71
C LEU A 215 11.11 2.42 13.19
N ILE A 216 11.18 1.41 12.33
CA ILE A 216 10.68 0.06 12.61
C ILE A 216 11.86 -0.90 12.64
N GLN A 217 11.99 -1.62 13.75
CA GLN A 217 12.91 -2.75 13.85
C GLN A 217 12.19 -4.04 13.44
N PHE A 218 12.75 -4.70 12.43
CA PHE A 218 12.35 -6.05 12.01
C PHE A 218 12.91 -7.10 12.98
N GLU A 219 12.37 -8.32 12.94
CA GLU A 219 12.78 -9.42 13.84
C GLU A 219 14.30 -9.69 13.84
N LYS A 220 14.97 -9.51 12.69
CA LYS A 220 16.42 -9.71 12.52
C LYS A 220 17.26 -8.46 12.86
N GLY A 221 16.69 -7.47 13.54
CA GLY A 221 17.39 -6.28 14.03
C GLY A 221 17.62 -5.17 13.01
N THR A 222 17.42 -5.42 11.70
CA THR A 222 17.41 -4.38 10.66
C THR A 222 16.36 -3.31 11.02
N ILE A 223 16.69 -2.04 10.79
CA ILE A 223 15.79 -0.92 11.05
C ILE A 223 15.52 -0.19 9.73
N GLY A 224 14.24 0.06 9.44
CA GLY A 224 13.80 0.85 8.31
C GLY A 224 12.97 2.07 8.73
N THR A 225 12.90 3.07 7.86
CA THR A 225 12.09 4.28 8.05
C THR A 225 10.85 4.22 7.19
N PHE A 226 9.67 4.41 7.78
CA PHE A 226 8.38 4.31 7.10
C PHE A 226 7.43 5.43 7.54
N LEU A 227 6.43 5.73 6.71
CA LEU A 227 5.30 6.58 7.12
C LEU A 227 4.20 5.70 7.71
N MET A 228 3.42 6.23 8.65
CA MET A 228 2.15 5.60 9.04
C MET A 228 1.11 5.73 7.92
N VAL A 229 0.24 4.73 7.80
CA VAL A 229 -0.89 4.76 6.84
C VAL A 229 -1.93 5.82 7.23
N ASP A 230 -2.62 6.35 6.22
CA ASP A 230 -3.89 7.08 6.31
C ASP A 230 -3.87 8.29 7.27
N ASP A 231 -2.66 8.79 7.55
CA ASP A 231 -2.34 9.70 8.65
C ASP A 231 -3.08 9.39 9.95
N HIS A 232 -2.83 8.15 10.37
CA HIS A 232 -3.22 7.56 11.64
C HIS A 232 -3.46 8.60 12.75
N GLN A 233 -4.75 8.82 13.07
CA GLN A 233 -5.19 9.77 14.08
C GLN A 233 -4.90 9.30 15.51
N HIS A 234 -4.58 8.01 15.70
CA HIS A 234 -4.26 7.47 17.01
C HIS A 234 -2.79 7.74 17.38
N PRO A 235 -2.49 7.91 18.67
CA PRO A 235 -1.13 8.12 19.13
C PRO A 235 -0.26 6.90 18.80
N VAL A 236 0.84 7.16 18.09
CA VAL A 236 1.90 6.17 17.85
C VAL A 236 2.75 6.05 19.11
N SER A 237 3.01 4.82 19.55
CA SER A 237 3.84 4.53 20.71
C SER A 237 5.07 3.70 20.34
N ILE A 238 6.15 3.89 21.07
CA ILE A 238 7.31 3.00 20.99
C ILE A 238 6.89 1.61 21.47
N ASN A 239 7.36 0.58 20.77
CA ASN A 239 7.01 -0.84 20.90
C ASN A 239 5.67 -1.26 20.29
N ASP A 240 4.91 -0.36 19.65
CA ASP A 240 3.74 -0.78 18.89
C ASP A 240 4.16 -1.75 17.76
N GLU A 241 3.38 -2.82 17.62
CA GLU A 241 3.56 -3.80 16.56
C GLU A 241 2.81 -3.33 15.31
N VAL A 242 3.50 -3.37 14.18
CA VAL A 242 3.00 -2.87 12.90
C VAL A 242 3.22 -3.90 11.81
N GLU A 243 2.39 -3.80 10.78
CA GLU A 243 2.55 -4.43 9.47
C GLU A 243 2.89 -3.36 8.43
N LEU A 244 3.72 -3.72 7.47
CA LEU A 244 4.07 -2.91 6.31
C LEU A 244 3.17 -3.28 5.13
N VAL A 245 2.45 -2.29 4.62
CA VAL A 245 1.43 -2.45 3.58
C VAL A 245 1.67 -1.48 2.44
N ILE A 246 1.30 -1.88 1.21
CA ILE A 246 1.51 -1.05 0.03
C ILE A 246 0.52 0.12 0.03
N ARG A 247 1.06 1.33 -0.13
CA ARG A 247 0.30 2.58 -0.21
C ARG A 247 0.92 3.54 -1.21
N ARG A 248 0.14 4.54 -1.60
CA ARG A 248 0.68 5.73 -2.25
C ARG A 248 1.58 6.48 -1.26
N ILE A 249 2.83 6.77 -1.64
CA ILE A 249 3.77 7.53 -0.81
C ILE A 249 3.70 9.01 -1.19
N TYR A 250 4.00 9.36 -2.43
CA TYR A 250 3.92 10.73 -2.97
C TYR A 250 3.72 10.71 -4.49
N GLY A 251 3.19 11.81 -5.03
CA GLY A 251 3.03 12.03 -6.47
C GLY A 251 4.05 13.03 -6.98
N GLN A 252 4.61 12.81 -8.17
CA GLN A 252 5.51 13.76 -8.82
C GLN A 252 5.64 13.46 -10.32
N ASP A 253 5.79 14.51 -11.15
CA ASP A 253 6.00 14.42 -12.60
C ASP A 253 4.92 13.59 -13.33
N GLY A 254 3.70 13.57 -12.82
CA GLY A 254 2.57 12.81 -13.35
C GLY A 254 2.52 11.34 -12.92
N TRP A 255 3.35 10.93 -11.96
CA TRP A 255 3.41 9.54 -11.49
C TRP A 255 3.25 9.44 -9.97
N ILE A 256 2.48 8.46 -9.53
CA ILE A 256 2.47 8.05 -8.13
C ILE A 256 3.67 7.15 -7.85
N ARG A 257 4.32 7.39 -6.71
CA ARG A 257 5.31 6.47 -6.13
C ARG A 257 4.65 5.69 -5.03
N TYR A 258 4.62 4.38 -5.20
CA TYR A 258 4.13 3.43 -4.22
C TYR A 258 5.29 2.90 -3.37
N GLY A 259 4.95 2.45 -2.18
CA GLY A 259 5.91 1.92 -1.24
C GLY A 259 5.18 1.35 -0.03
N LEU A 260 5.96 0.94 0.96
CA LEU A 260 5.42 0.42 2.20
C LEU A 260 5.16 1.55 3.20
N LYS A 261 4.00 1.50 3.84
CA LYS A 261 3.63 2.29 5.01
C LYS A 261 3.26 1.35 6.16
N ALA A 262 3.41 1.84 7.38
CA ALA A 262 3.14 1.08 8.59
C ALA A 262 1.68 1.23 9.03
N ILE A 263 1.00 0.11 9.25
CA ILE A 263 -0.31 0.03 9.88
C ILE A 263 -0.18 -0.74 11.20
N PRO A 264 -0.79 -0.28 12.30
CA PRO A 264 -0.80 -1.04 13.56
C PRO A 264 -1.48 -2.40 13.40
N LEU A 265 -0.94 -3.42 14.06
CA LEU A 265 -1.59 -4.75 14.13
C LEU A 265 -2.77 -4.80 15.09
N LYS A 266 -2.88 -3.81 15.99
CA LYS A 266 -3.99 -3.66 16.93
C LYS A 266 -4.67 -2.32 16.64
N GLU A 267 -5.81 -2.37 15.96
CA GLU A 267 -6.81 -1.29 15.92
C GLU A 267 -7.90 -1.56 16.98
#